data_AF-A6EDZ2-F1
#
_entry.id   AF-A6EDZ2-F1
#
_cell.length_a   1.000
_cell.length_b   1.000
_cell.length_c   1.000
_cell.angle_alpha   90.00
_cell.angle_beta   90.00
_cell.angle_gamma   90.00
#
_symmetry.space_group_name_H-M   'P 1'
#
loop_
_entity.id
_entity.type
_entity.pdbx_description
1 polymer ?
#
loop_
_entity_poly.entity_id
_entity_poly.type
_entity_poly.pdbx_seq_one_letter_code
_entity_poly.pdbx_strand_id
1 'polypeptide(L)'
;MKNIEINTDHVGLVYKNGTFKKAITAGNYWFWSGETVEVYDQSKTFIATTELNVLLLDKTFEPLVHVIDVRDKEIALVFQNGNFKQVLAPGKYAFWKGLNNYSFLTVDISDYNTTDSIERYILEKPQMSAYVRSFKVENYETGLMLIDGKFEKELPAGTYFWWKNPTNIQVLKADTRLQNMDISGQEILTRDTKHNSG
;
A
#
# COMPACT_ATOMS: atom_id res chain seq x y z
N MET A 1 -42.35 21.92 3.29
CA MET A 1 -42.00 20.89 2.29
C MET A 1 -40.83 21.42 1.49
N LYS A 2 -39.81 20.62 1.23
CA LYS A 2 -38.61 21.03 0.47
C LYS A 2 -38.47 20.13 -0.75
N ASN A 3 -38.32 20.73 -1.93
CA ASN A 3 -37.94 20.01 -3.13
C ASN A 3 -36.42 19.95 -3.23
N ILE A 4 -35.87 18.78 -3.56
CA ILE A 4 -34.44 18.58 -3.80
C ILE A 4 -34.29 17.80 -5.10
N GLU A 5 -33.47 18.36 -6.00
CA GLU A 5 -33.03 17.72 -7.22
C GLU A 5 -31.73 16.94 -6.95
N ILE A 6 -31.69 15.67 -7.36
CA ILE A 6 -30.50 14.84 -7.37
C ILE A 6 -30.05 14.67 -8.82
N ASN A 7 -28.81 15.07 -9.12
CA ASN A 7 -28.23 14.93 -10.44
C ASN A 7 -27.79 13.48 -10.73
N THR A 8 -27.51 13.18 -12.00
CA THR A 8 -27.13 11.82 -12.47
C THR A 8 -25.81 11.31 -11.91
N ASP A 9 -24.94 12.22 -11.45
CA ASP A 9 -23.64 11.98 -10.83
C ASP A 9 -23.70 12.03 -9.30
N HIS A 10 -24.89 12.13 -8.71
CA HIS A 10 -25.09 12.22 -7.27
C HIS A 10 -26.01 11.12 -6.73
N VAL A 11 -25.81 10.78 -5.46
CA VAL A 11 -26.69 9.90 -4.68
C VAL A 11 -27.10 10.64 -3.41
N GLY A 12 -28.39 10.64 -3.11
CA GLY A 12 -28.92 11.13 -1.84
C GLY A 12 -29.07 9.99 -0.83
N LEU A 13 -28.59 10.16 0.39
CA LEU A 13 -28.97 9.32 1.52
C LEU A 13 -30.06 10.02 2.31
N VAL A 14 -31.24 9.40 2.37
CA VAL A 14 -32.41 9.97 3.05
C VAL A 14 -32.45 9.49 4.49
N TYR A 15 -32.62 10.45 5.39
CA TYR A 15 -32.75 10.22 6.82
C TYR A 15 -34.09 10.75 7.31
N LYS A 16 -34.64 10.12 8.34
CA LYS A 16 -35.80 10.62 9.09
C LYS A 16 -35.49 10.56 10.56
N ASN A 17 -35.53 11.71 11.24
CA ASN A 17 -35.14 11.85 12.65
C ASN A 17 -33.76 11.22 12.93
N GLY A 18 -32.79 11.45 12.04
CA GLY A 18 -31.42 10.93 12.15
C GLY A 18 -31.23 9.45 11.81
N THR A 19 -32.29 8.70 11.48
CA THR A 19 -32.20 7.29 11.08
C THR A 19 -32.19 7.17 9.56
N PHE A 20 -31.21 6.46 9.00
CA PHE A 20 -31.16 6.16 7.57
C PHE A 20 -32.40 5.40 7.10
N LYS A 21 -32.95 5.78 5.96
CA LYS A 21 -34.17 5.19 5.38
C LYS A 21 -33.92 4.50 4.05
N LYS A 22 -33.27 5.18 3.12
CA LYS A 22 -32.99 4.67 1.77
C LYS A 22 -31.97 5.57 1.06
N ALA A 23 -31.33 5.01 0.04
CA ALA A 23 -30.66 5.80 -0.98
C ALA A 23 -31.65 6.23 -2.08
N ILE A 24 -31.34 7.34 -2.73
CA ILE A 24 -32.05 7.84 -3.91
C ILE A 24 -31.02 8.26 -4.95
N THR A 25 -31.31 7.95 -6.21
CA THR A 25 -30.51 8.35 -7.37
C THR A 25 -31.14 9.56 -8.06
N ALA A 26 -30.65 9.90 -9.26
CA ALA A 26 -31.13 11.01 -10.07
C ALA A 26 -32.66 11.16 -10.09
N GLY A 27 -33.15 12.38 -9.88
CA GLY A 27 -34.58 12.69 -9.88
C GLY A 27 -34.94 13.87 -8.98
N ASN A 28 -36.22 14.24 -9.02
CA ASN A 28 -36.79 15.31 -8.21
C ASN A 28 -37.63 14.72 -7.08
N TYR A 29 -37.29 15.08 -5.83
CA TYR A 29 -37.91 14.50 -4.65
C TYR A 29 -38.42 15.56 -3.68
N TRP A 30 -39.61 15.32 -3.16
CA TRP A 30 -40.24 16.16 -2.15
C TRP A 30 -40.06 15.55 -0.75
N PHE A 31 -39.56 16.36 0.18
CA PHE A 31 -39.35 15.97 1.57
C PHE A 31 -40.24 16.77 2.52
N TRP A 32 -40.78 16.05 3.50
CA TRP A 32 -41.68 16.58 4.53
C TRP A 32 -40.90 16.91 5.80
N SER A 33 -41.58 17.44 6.82
CA SER A 33 -40.91 17.79 8.08
C SER A 33 -40.28 16.55 8.74
N GLY A 34 -39.04 16.68 9.23
CA GLY A 34 -38.28 15.61 9.89
C GLY A 34 -37.44 14.73 8.97
N GLU A 35 -37.52 14.92 7.65
CA GLU A 35 -36.65 14.26 6.68
C GLU A 35 -35.49 15.16 6.25
N THR A 36 -34.31 14.56 6.15
CA THR A 36 -33.10 15.22 5.65
C THR A 36 -32.46 14.35 4.58
N VAL A 37 -31.69 14.98 3.69
CA VAL A 37 -30.95 14.30 2.63
C VAL A 37 -29.52 14.77 2.66
N GLU A 38 -28.60 13.81 2.75
CA GLU A 38 -27.18 14.03 2.51
C GLU A 38 -26.89 13.69 1.05
N VAL A 39 -26.40 14.65 0.27
CA VAL A 39 -26.14 14.47 -1.17
C VAL A 39 -24.65 14.23 -1.38
N TYR A 40 -24.33 13.10 -2.00
CA TYR A 40 -22.97 12.65 -2.27
C TYR A 40 -22.68 12.72 -3.75
N ASP A 41 -21.54 13.31 -4.09
CA ASP A 41 -20.95 13.31 -5.43
C ASP A 41 -20.25 11.97 -5.68
N GLN A 42 -20.71 11.22 -6.67
CA GLN A 42 -20.21 9.87 -6.97
C GLN A 42 -18.77 9.88 -7.55
N SER A 43 -18.26 11.03 -7.97
CA SER A 43 -16.87 11.18 -8.43
C SER A 43 -15.86 11.24 -7.27
N LYS A 44 -16.34 11.50 -6.05
CA LYS A 44 -15.53 11.68 -4.84
C LYS A 44 -15.51 10.42 -3.97
N THR A 45 -14.57 10.38 -3.03
CA THR A 45 -14.51 9.34 -2.00
C THR A 45 -15.78 9.36 -1.16
N PHE A 46 -16.37 8.19 -0.96
CA PHE A 46 -17.54 8.04 -0.10
C PHE A 46 -17.13 8.04 1.37
N ILE A 47 -17.62 9.03 2.13
CA ILE A 47 -17.41 9.14 3.58
C ILE A 47 -18.76 9.48 4.19
N ALA A 48 -19.43 8.48 4.75
CA ALA A 48 -20.73 8.67 5.39
C ALA A 48 -20.59 8.93 6.89
N THR A 49 -21.56 9.67 7.43
CA THR A 49 -21.78 9.84 8.87
C THR A 49 -22.36 8.56 9.50
N THR A 50 -23.14 7.81 8.72
CA THR A 50 -23.75 6.54 9.13
C THR A 50 -22.81 5.38 8.90
N GLU A 51 -22.83 4.43 9.83
CA GLU A 51 -22.06 3.19 9.74
C GLU A 51 -22.41 2.42 8.45
N LEU A 52 -21.38 1.96 7.74
CA LEU A 52 -21.52 1.40 6.39
C LEU A 52 -22.41 0.14 6.36
N ASN A 53 -22.31 -0.76 7.34
CA ASN A 53 -23.14 -1.96 7.38
C ASN A 53 -24.64 -1.61 7.54
N VAL A 54 -24.98 -0.55 8.27
CA VAL A 54 -26.37 -0.05 8.32
C VAL A 54 -26.85 0.38 6.93
N LEU A 55 -26.01 1.08 6.16
CA LEU A 55 -26.35 1.49 4.79
C LEU A 55 -26.49 0.27 3.86
N LEU A 56 -25.62 -0.73 4.01
CA LEU A 56 -25.62 -1.96 3.19
C LEU A 56 -26.82 -2.90 3.42
N LEU A 57 -27.59 -2.70 4.50
CA LEU A 57 -28.86 -3.40 4.69
C LEU A 57 -29.94 -2.95 3.69
N ASP A 58 -29.82 -1.72 3.18
CA ASP A 58 -30.79 -1.15 2.26
C ASP A 58 -30.54 -1.60 0.82
N LYS A 59 -31.60 -2.11 0.18
CA LYS A 59 -31.55 -2.65 -1.18
C LYS A 59 -31.44 -1.58 -2.27
N THR A 60 -31.61 -0.31 -1.93
CA THR A 60 -31.39 0.79 -2.88
C THR A 60 -29.94 1.31 -2.82
N PHE A 61 -29.26 1.18 -1.68
CA PHE A 61 -27.87 1.60 -1.50
C PHE A 61 -26.84 0.54 -1.89
N GLU A 62 -27.00 -0.70 -1.42
CA GLU A 62 -26.06 -1.81 -1.69
C GLU A 62 -25.67 -1.96 -3.18
N PRO A 63 -26.59 -1.86 -4.16
CA PRO A 63 -26.22 -1.99 -5.57
C PRO A 63 -25.41 -0.81 -6.11
N LEU A 64 -25.37 0.34 -5.42
CA LEU A 64 -24.69 1.57 -5.87
C LEU A 64 -23.20 1.60 -5.56
N VAL A 65 -22.70 0.68 -4.72
CA VAL A 65 -21.31 0.67 -4.27
C VAL A 65 -20.63 -0.69 -4.47
N HIS A 66 -19.33 -0.66 -4.75
CA HIS A 66 -18.43 -1.78 -4.48
C HIS A 66 -18.09 -1.77 -2.99
N VAL A 67 -18.19 -2.91 -2.34
CA VAL A 67 -17.78 -3.09 -0.95
C VAL A 67 -16.48 -3.88 -0.93
N ILE A 68 -15.47 -3.37 -0.25
CA ILE A 68 -14.17 -4.02 -0.07
C ILE A 68 -13.93 -4.19 1.42
N ASP A 69 -13.73 -5.43 1.82
CA ASP A 69 -13.37 -5.82 3.18
C ASP A 69 -11.91 -6.27 3.15
N VAL A 70 -11.04 -5.49 3.79
CA VAL A 70 -9.60 -5.75 3.89
C VAL A 70 -9.34 -6.28 5.30
N ARG A 71 -8.89 -7.53 5.40
CA ARG A 71 -8.67 -8.16 6.70
C ARG A 71 -7.33 -7.73 7.31
N ASP A 72 -7.14 -8.11 8.57
CA ASP A 72 -5.82 -8.05 9.18
C ASP A 72 -4.79 -8.82 8.35
N LYS A 73 -3.58 -8.25 8.24
CA LYS A 73 -2.48 -8.78 7.42
C LYS A 73 -2.76 -8.76 5.91
N GLU A 74 -3.80 -8.07 5.47
CA GLU A 74 -4.04 -7.79 4.05
C GLU A 74 -3.91 -6.29 3.78
N ILE A 75 -3.62 -5.97 2.52
CA ILE A 75 -3.83 -4.65 1.94
C ILE A 75 -4.64 -4.80 0.66
N ALA A 76 -5.36 -3.76 0.26
CA ALA A 76 -6.00 -3.73 -1.06
C ALA A 76 -5.47 -2.59 -1.93
N LEU A 77 -4.97 -2.92 -3.12
CA LEU A 77 -4.60 -1.96 -4.15
C LEU A 77 -5.87 -1.57 -4.91
N VAL A 78 -6.15 -0.26 -4.94
CA VAL A 78 -7.30 0.30 -5.65
C VAL A 78 -6.83 0.86 -6.98
N PHE A 79 -7.48 0.41 -8.05
CA PHE A 79 -7.30 0.96 -9.39
C PHE A 79 -8.57 1.69 -9.79
N GLN A 80 -8.42 2.85 -10.40
CA GLN A 80 -9.52 3.64 -10.97
C GLN A 80 -9.24 3.86 -12.45
N ASN A 81 -10.15 3.43 -13.30
CA ASN A 81 -10.04 3.54 -14.75
C ASN A 81 -8.70 2.96 -15.26
N GLY A 82 -8.29 1.81 -14.71
CA GLY A 82 -7.04 1.13 -15.04
C GLY A 82 -5.77 1.69 -14.39
N ASN A 83 -5.85 2.81 -13.67
CA ASN A 83 -4.69 3.46 -13.06
C ASN A 83 -4.63 3.17 -11.55
N PHE A 84 -3.42 2.87 -11.04
CA PHE A 84 -3.20 2.72 -9.61
C PHE A 84 -3.51 4.02 -8.87
N LYS A 85 -4.41 3.97 -7.90
CA LYS A 85 -4.91 5.14 -7.16
C LYS A 85 -4.36 5.20 -5.73
N GLN A 86 -4.61 4.16 -4.95
CA GLN A 86 -4.27 4.14 -3.52
C GLN A 86 -4.17 2.71 -2.98
N VAL A 87 -3.66 2.61 -1.75
CA VAL A 87 -3.64 1.37 -0.95
C VAL A 87 -4.61 1.53 0.20
N LEU A 88 -5.42 0.51 0.47
CA LEU A 88 -6.28 0.41 1.64
C LEU A 88 -5.62 -0.47 2.69
N ALA A 89 -5.61 0.03 3.93
CA ALA A 89 -5.24 -0.71 5.12
C ALA A 89 -6.42 -1.62 5.55
N PRO A 90 -6.26 -2.45 6.60
CA PRO A 90 -7.36 -3.24 7.15
C PRO A 90 -8.58 -2.38 7.50
N GLY A 91 -9.75 -2.82 7.08
CA GLY A 91 -11.01 -2.09 7.24
C GLY A 91 -12.02 -2.39 6.13
N LYS A 92 -13.24 -1.88 6.31
CA LYS A 92 -14.34 -2.02 5.36
C LYS A 92 -14.63 -0.70 4.66
N TYR A 93 -14.62 -0.73 3.34
CA TYR A 93 -14.72 0.46 2.49
C TYR A 93 -15.84 0.31 1.46
N ALA A 94 -16.39 1.44 1.02
CA ALA A 94 -17.33 1.49 -0.09
C ALA A 94 -16.87 2.50 -1.16
N PHE A 95 -17.00 2.09 -2.42
CA PHE A 95 -16.67 2.91 -3.59
C PHE A 95 -17.87 2.97 -4.52
N TRP A 96 -18.22 4.15 -5.02
CA TRP A 96 -19.32 4.30 -5.97
C TRP A 96 -19.10 3.49 -7.25
N LYS A 97 -20.17 2.83 -7.72
CA LYS A 97 -20.26 2.21 -9.05
C LYS A 97 -20.73 3.24 -10.09
N GLY A 98 -20.46 2.96 -11.37
CA GLY A 98 -21.01 3.72 -12.49
C GLY A 98 -20.03 4.73 -13.08
N LEU A 99 -19.85 5.89 -12.45
CA LEU A 99 -19.04 6.99 -13.03
C LEU A 99 -17.58 6.62 -13.27
N ASN A 100 -17.01 5.82 -12.36
CA ASN A 100 -15.63 5.38 -12.43
C ASN A 100 -15.57 3.86 -12.37
N ASN A 101 -14.71 3.27 -13.19
CA ASN A 101 -14.48 1.84 -13.14
C ASN A 101 -13.41 1.54 -12.09
N TYR A 102 -13.82 0.91 -10.99
CA TYR A 102 -12.91 0.50 -9.92
C TYR A 102 -12.59 -1.00 -10.02
N SER A 103 -11.32 -1.34 -9.88
CA SER A 103 -10.88 -2.71 -9.63
C SER A 103 -9.97 -2.76 -8.41
N PHE A 104 -9.92 -3.92 -7.76
CA PHE A 104 -9.26 -4.10 -6.48
C PHE A 104 -8.41 -5.37 -6.53
N LEU A 105 -7.20 -5.27 -6.00
CA LEU A 105 -6.32 -6.42 -5.79
C LEU A 105 -5.98 -6.49 -4.31
N THR A 106 -6.56 -7.47 -3.62
CA THR A 106 -6.24 -7.77 -2.21
C THR A 106 -5.02 -8.67 -2.15
N VAL A 107 -4.10 -8.34 -1.26
CA VAL A 107 -2.80 -9.00 -1.13
C VAL A 107 -2.57 -9.32 0.34
N ASP A 108 -2.24 -10.57 0.63
CA ASP A 108 -1.75 -11.00 1.94
C ASP A 108 -0.28 -10.55 2.10
N ILE A 109 0.01 -9.85 3.20
CA ILE A 109 1.33 -9.31 3.54
C ILE A 109 1.92 -9.96 4.79
N SER A 110 1.42 -11.14 5.17
CA SER A 110 1.89 -11.89 6.33
C SER A 110 3.26 -12.53 6.09
N ASP A 111 3.51 -13.04 4.88
CA ASP A 111 4.86 -13.38 4.41
C ASP A 111 5.59 -12.09 4.03
N TYR A 112 6.90 -12.03 4.29
CA TYR A 112 7.73 -10.90 3.90
C TYR A 112 8.01 -10.86 2.40
N ASN A 113 7.90 -11.99 1.70
CA ASN A 113 8.09 -12.04 0.25
C ASN A 113 6.99 -11.27 -0.47
N THR A 114 7.39 -10.36 -1.36
CA THR A 114 6.44 -9.74 -2.28
C THR A 114 5.92 -10.80 -3.25
N THR A 115 4.66 -10.67 -3.64
CA THR A 115 4.07 -11.55 -4.66
C THR A 115 4.37 -11.03 -6.05
N ASP A 116 4.72 -11.94 -6.98
CA ASP A 116 4.94 -11.60 -8.40
C ASP A 116 3.69 -11.04 -9.10
N SER A 117 2.53 -11.10 -8.42
CA SER A 117 1.25 -10.56 -8.92
C SER A 117 1.22 -9.03 -9.00
N ILE A 118 2.21 -8.32 -8.43
CA ILE A 118 2.24 -6.86 -8.43
C ILE A 118 3.41 -6.39 -9.27
N GLU A 119 3.10 -5.60 -10.29
CA GLU A 119 4.13 -5.01 -11.14
C GLU A 119 5.06 -4.10 -10.34
N ARG A 120 6.35 -4.21 -10.61
CA ARG A 120 7.40 -3.46 -9.91
C ARG A 120 7.16 -1.95 -9.88
N TYR A 121 6.64 -1.38 -10.97
CA TYR A 121 6.37 0.06 -11.04
C TYR A 121 5.34 0.53 -9.99
N ILE A 122 4.44 -0.38 -9.53
CA ILE A 122 3.47 -0.10 -8.46
C ILE A 122 4.20 -0.11 -7.12
N LEU A 123 5.05 -1.10 -6.86
CA LEU A 123 5.83 -1.21 -5.62
C LEU A 123 6.75 0.00 -5.39
N GLU A 124 7.19 0.66 -6.46
CA GLU A 124 8.02 1.86 -6.43
C GLU A 124 7.22 3.16 -6.18
N LYS A 125 5.88 3.12 -6.17
CA LYS A 125 5.06 4.32 -5.96
C LYS A 125 5.14 4.82 -4.51
N PRO A 126 5.12 6.15 -4.27
CA PRO A 126 5.13 6.71 -2.92
C PRO A 126 4.03 6.15 -2.00
N GLN A 127 2.85 5.85 -2.54
CA GLN A 127 1.74 5.25 -1.80
C GLN A 127 2.06 3.87 -1.21
N MET A 128 3.01 3.13 -1.80
CA MET A 128 3.45 1.82 -1.31
C MET A 128 4.52 1.91 -0.21
N SER A 129 5.11 3.08 0.03
CA SER A 129 6.24 3.26 0.95
C SER A 129 5.93 2.84 2.39
N ALA A 130 4.68 2.91 2.83
CA ALA A 130 4.25 2.45 4.15
C ALA A 130 4.16 0.92 4.26
N TYR A 131 4.04 0.22 3.13
CA TYR A 131 3.75 -1.22 3.07
C TYR A 131 4.92 -2.03 2.52
N VAL A 132 5.89 -1.40 1.85
CA VAL A 132 7.01 -2.07 1.20
C VAL A 132 8.34 -1.54 1.72
N ARG A 133 9.28 -2.46 1.97
CA ARG A 133 10.71 -2.19 2.17
C ARG A 133 11.40 -2.28 0.81
N SER A 134 12.20 -1.28 0.47
CA SER A 134 13.01 -1.30 -0.75
C SER A 134 14.48 -1.23 -0.38
N PHE A 135 15.27 -2.14 -0.94
CA PHE A 135 16.72 -2.13 -0.81
C PHE A 135 17.35 -2.15 -2.20
N LYS A 136 18.16 -1.14 -2.50
CA LYS A 136 18.95 -1.06 -3.72
C LYS A 136 20.36 -1.56 -3.42
N VAL A 137 20.87 -2.50 -4.21
CA VAL A 137 22.27 -2.95 -4.23
C VAL A 137 22.87 -2.41 -5.52
N GLU A 138 23.90 -1.57 -5.41
CA GLU A 138 24.55 -0.98 -6.59
C GLU A 138 25.38 -2.04 -7.34
N ASN A 139 25.75 -1.74 -8.60
CA ASN A 139 26.51 -2.69 -9.44
C ASN A 139 27.92 -3.03 -8.93
N TYR A 140 28.45 -2.22 -8.02
CA TYR A 140 29.73 -2.42 -7.35
C TYR A 140 29.56 -2.92 -5.90
N GLU A 141 28.36 -3.31 -5.52
CA GLU A 141 28.04 -3.84 -4.20
C GLU A 141 27.54 -5.29 -4.30
N THR A 142 27.72 -6.04 -3.23
CA THR A 142 26.93 -7.25 -2.93
C THR A 142 26.17 -7.03 -1.64
N GLY A 143 24.87 -7.34 -1.66
CA GLY A 143 24.03 -7.31 -0.47
C GLY A 143 24.10 -8.64 0.28
N LEU A 144 24.14 -8.61 1.60
CA LEU A 144 23.96 -9.77 2.47
C LEU A 144 22.61 -9.61 3.17
N MET A 145 21.66 -10.48 2.86
CA MET A 145 20.33 -10.48 3.46
C MET A 145 20.37 -11.22 4.79
N LEU A 146 19.89 -10.57 5.85
CA LEU A 146 19.69 -11.18 7.15
C LEU A 146 18.20 -11.15 7.50
N ILE A 147 17.69 -12.29 7.97
CA ILE A 147 16.33 -12.43 8.53
C ILE A 147 16.48 -12.71 10.02
N ASP A 148 15.92 -11.83 10.84
CA ASP A 148 16.02 -11.91 12.31
C ASP A 148 17.46 -12.10 12.80
N GLY A 149 18.40 -11.40 12.15
CA GLY A 149 19.83 -11.43 12.45
C GLY A 149 20.60 -12.66 11.94
N LYS A 150 19.93 -13.62 11.29
CA LYS A 150 20.58 -14.78 10.66
C LYS A 150 20.84 -14.50 9.18
N PHE A 151 22.04 -14.83 8.71
CA PHE A 151 22.35 -14.77 7.29
C PHE A 151 21.45 -15.73 6.51
N GLU A 152 20.78 -15.21 5.50
CA GLU A 152 19.87 -15.96 4.62
C GLU A 152 20.52 -16.22 3.27
N LYS A 153 20.92 -15.15 2.56
CA LYS A 153 21.50 -15.23 1.22
C LYS A 153 22.23 -13.95 0.81
N GLU A 154 23.05 -14.08 -0.23
CA GLU A 154 23.60 -12.95 -0.96
C GLU A 154 22.60 -12.39 -1.98
N LEU A 155 22.68 -11.09 -2.23
CA LEU A 155 21.86 -10.33 -3.16
C LEU A 155 22.80 -9.66 -4.18
N PRO A 156 22.75 -10.07 -5.46
CA PRO A 156 23.42 -9.35 -6.54
C PRO A 156 22.89 -7.91 -6.70
N ALA A 157 23.56 -7.14 -7.54
CA ALA A 157 23.11 -5.80 -7.94
C ALA A 157 21.65 -5.81 -8.41
N GLY A 158 20.84 -4.90 -7.89
CA GLY A 158 19.40 -4.88 -8.15
C GLY A 158 18.63 -4.05 -7.14
N THR A 159 17.30 -3.99 -7.31
CA THR A 159 16.40 -3.43 -6.30
C THR A 159 15.43 -4.51 -5.89
N TYR A 160 15.33 -4.72 -4.59
CA TYR A 160 14.54 -5.76 -3.98
C TYR A 160 13.44 -5.14 -3.15
N PHE A 161 12.27 -5.77 -3.18
CA PHE A 161 11.07 -5.33 -2.48
C PHE A 161 10.54 -6.44 -1.58
N TRP A 162 10.26 -6.10 -0.32
CA TRP A 162 9.66 -6.99 0.66
C TRP A 162 8.52 -6.28 1.36
N TRP A 163 7.50 -7.03 1.78
CA TRP A 163 6.43 -6.45 2.59
C TRP A 163 6.98 -5.92 3.92
N LYS A 164 6.40 -4.83 4.41
CA LYS A 164 6.60 -4.31 5.77
C LYS A 164 5.68 -5.08 6.70
N ASN A 165 6.24 -6.10 7.32
CA ASN A 165 5.61 -6.93 8.33
C ASN A 165 6.52 -7.07 9.56
N PRO A 166 6.14 -7.80 10.62
CA PRO A 166 6.98 -7.97 11.81
C PRO A 166 8.33 -8.65 11.57
N THR A 167 8.53 -9.36 10.46
CA THR A 167 9.83 -9.99 10.13
C THR A 167 10.91 -8.92 9.97
N ASN A 168 12.01 -9.06 10.71
CA ASN A 168 13.12 -8.13 10.63
C ASN A 168 14.04 -8.51 9.47
N ILE A 169 14.00 -7.71 8.40
CA ILE A 169 14.89 -7.86 7.24
C ILE A 169 15.93 -6.76 7.26
N GLN A 170 17.19 -7.17 7.21
CA GLN A 170 18.34 -6.27 7.07
C GLN A 170 19.14 -6.66 5.82
N VAL A 171 19.64 -5.65 5.10
CA VAL A 171 20.58 -5.85 3.99
C VAL A 171 21.85 -5.09 4.29
N LEU A 172 22.91 -5.82 4.62
CA LEU A 172 24.26 -5.25 4.73
C LEU A 172 24.86 -5.17 3.33
N LYS A 173 25.66 -4.14 3.05
CA LYS A 173 26.28 -3.94 1.73
C LYS A 173 27.79 -4.02 1.85
N ALA A 174 28.40 -4.82 1.00
CA ALA A 174 29.85 -4.91 0.86
C ALA A 174 30.26 -4.37 -0.52
N ASP A 175 31.27 -3.51 -0.55
CA ASP A 175 31.86 -2.99 -1.79
C ASP A 175 32.75 -4.08 -2.41
N THR A 176 32.57 -4.34 -3.70
CA THR A 176 33.31 -5.38 -4.44
C THR A 176 34.43 -4.81 -5.30
N ARG A 177 34.69 -3.50 -5.24
CA ARG A 177 35.77 -2.86 -6.01
C ARG A 177 37.12 -3.20 -5.39
N LEU A 178 38.10 -3.40 -6.25
CA LEU A 178 39.50 -3.52 -5.85
C LEU A 178 39.93 -2.27 -5.08
N GLN A 179 40.29 -2.44 -3.82
CA GLN A 179 40.91 -1.40 -3.01
C GLN A 179 42.42 -1.61 -3.03
N ASN A 180 43.16 -0.61 -3.51
CA ASN A 180 44.61 -0.59 -3.32
C ASN A 180 44.89 -0.21 -1.87
N MET A 181 45.53 -1.11 -1.13
CA MET A 181 45.98 -0.84 0.23
C MET A 181 47.46 -0.46 0.16
N ASP A 182 47.77 0.81 0.39
CA ASP A 182 49.15 1.27 0.55
C ASP A 182 49.66 0.73 1.89
N ILE A 183 50.46 -0.33 1.84
CA ILE A 183 51.22 -0.81 2.98
C ILE A 183 52.40 0.16 3.12
N SER A 184 52.28 1.14 4.02
CA SER A 184 53.44 1.92 4.44
C SER A 184 54.45 0.96 5.06
N GLY A 185 55.61 0.82 4.39
CA GLY A 185 56.65 -0.10 4.81
C GLY A 185 57.08 0.17 6.24
N GLN A 186 56.71 -0.72 7.17
CA GLN A 186 57.57 -0.96 8.32
C GLN A 186 58.83 -1.62 7.78
N GLU A 187 60.00 -1.10 8.16
CA GLU A 187 61.28 -1.71 7.85
C GLU A 187 61.25 -3.19 8.24
N ILE A 188 61.33 -4.07 7.24
CA ILE A 188 61.64 -5.47 7.48
C ILE A 188 63.13 -5.49 7.85
N LEU A 189 63.41 -5.50 9.15
CA LEU A 189 64.75 -5.80 9.68
C LEU A 189 65.05 -7.27 9.37
N THR A 190 65.68 -7.53 8.23
CA THR A 190 66.32 -8.83 7.97
C THR A 190 67.50 -8.98 8.93
N ARG A 191 67.40 -9.96 9.83
CA ARG A 191 68.47 -10.33 10.76
C ARG A 191 69.60 -11.00 9.97
N ASP A 192 70.59 -10.22 9.57
CA ASP A 192 71.81 -10.73 8.96
C ASP A 192 72.71 -11.31 10.05
N THR A 193 72.67 -12.63 10.28
CA THR A 193 73.66 -13.30 11.13
C THR A 193 74.91 -13.60 10.31
N LYS A 194 75.85 -12.65 10.25
CA LYS A 194 77.22 -12.98 9.89
C LYS A 194 77.85 -13.75 11.04
N HIS A 195 77.93 -15.07 10.88
CA HIS A 195 78.69 -15.95 11.75
C HIS A 195 80.17 -15.63 11.56
N ASN A 196 80.75 -14.97 12.56
CA ASN A 196 82.19 -14.77 12.66
C ASN A 196 82.76 -16.04 13.31
N SER A 197 83.53 -16.82 12.56
CA SER A 197 84.37 -17.90 13.10
C SER A 197 85.77 -17.65 12.56
N GLY A 198 86.71 -17.48 13.49
CA GLY A 198 88.12 -17.18 13.23
C GLY A 198 88.96 -18.38 12.83
#